data_AF-A0A941PEB4-F1
#
_entry.id   AF-A0A941PEB4-F1
#
_cell.length_a   1.000
_cell.length_b   1.000
_cell.length_c   1.000
_cell.angle_alpha   90.00
_cell.angle_beta   90.00
_cell.angle_gamma   90.00
#
_symmetry.space_group_name_H-M   'P 1'
#
loop_
_entity.id
_entity.type
_entity.pdbx_description
1 polymer ?
#
loop_
_entity_poly.entity_id
_entity_poly.type
_entity_poly.pdbx_seq_one_letter_code
_entity_poly.pdbx_strand_id
1 'polypeptide(L)'
;PVDISVPVISSSKNQIPLEIHYQGCSKQGFCYPPQTRMLTVTLGSGTLSKPMAIDQIPNKPSAAIEQPKEIKDLMKHHYHWTVWLGFFGLGVLISLTPCVLPMIPVLSSLILGKADITHLRAFLISLAYVLGMAITYAIAGLAFGAIGGTLQAWLQKPWVISIFSAVIVAMALSLFGLYQFNLPELLRSRIAGLSNRQRHGSIIGAVVMGGLSTLILSPCATAPLVAVLSYISQAGNAYLGALALFLVGMGSGVPLLLVGAFGKRLLPRAGKWMRQVENILGIGLLAVAIWMLSRIFNSNISLILWAALGFGIAIYLKAFTSSATKVQMTSKIIGILIFIFSIILLTEAINGTVIHNQIIGQKFVSVKTIADVQQQMAQANHKPVFLDFYAKWCVNCKYLESHVLTNPAVQKQLQRFLLLRADITANDPEDRALMREYGVVAPPTFIVFNSQHVASPMASSVGELSAKQLTQKLASVD
;
A
#
# COMPACT_ATOMS: atom_id res chain seq x y z
N PRO A 1 10.57 -41.90 -7.82
CA PRO A 1 11.92 -41.71 -8.40
C PRO A 1 11.82 -41.50 -9.91
N VAL A 2 12.33 -40.37 -10.40
CA VAL A 2 12.46 -40.09 -11.83
C VAL A 2 13.94 -40.25 -12.15
N ASP A 3 14.26 -41.28 -12.94
CA ASP A 3 15.63 -41.56 -13.33
C ASP A 3 15.89 -40.93 -14.70
N ILE A 4 16.83 -39.99 -14.76
CA ILE A 4 17.17 -39.24 -15.98
C ILE A 4 18.60 -39.63 -16.36
N SER A 5 18.75 -40.24 -17.54
CA SER A 5 20.05 -40.61 -18.10
C SER A 5 20.58 -39.46 -18.96
N VAL A 6 21.72 -38.89 -18.60
CA VAL A 6 22.37 -37.82 -19.36
C VAL A 6 23.64 -38.38 -20.03
N PRO A 7 23.72 -38.44 -21.37
CA PRO A 7 24.88 -38.96 -22.06
C PRO A 7 26.06 -37.97 -21.99
N VAL A 8 27.22 -38.43 -21.54
CA VAL A 8 28.45 -37.63 -21.49
C VAL A 8 29.27 -37.93 -22.75
N ILE A 9 29.42 -36.92 -23.61
CA ILE A 9 29.98 -37.08 -24.96
C ILE A 9 31.53 -36.96 -24.95
N SER A 10 32.09 -36.12 -24.08
CA SER A 10 33.54 -36.00 -23.84
C SER A 10 33.79 -35.18 -22.56
N SER A 11 34.77 -35.57 -21.74
CA SER A 11 35.19 -34.78 -20.57
C SER A 11 36.70 -34.83 -20.38
N SER A 12 37.35 -33.67 -20.25
CA SER A 12 38.78 -33.55 -19.92
C SER A 12 39.05 -33.46 -18.40
N LYS A 13 38.00 -33.42 -17.56
CA LYS A 13 38.12 -33.32 -16.09
C LYS A 13 37.31 -34.42 -15.40
N ASN A 14 37.87 -34.97 -14.32
CA ASN A 14 37.27 -36.06 -13.56
C ASN A 14 36.04 -35.64 -12.72
N GLN A 15 35.74 -34.34 -12.66
CA GLN A 15 34.61 -33.75 -11.93
C GLN A 15 33.84 -32.81 -12.87
N ILE A 16 32.54 -33.05 -13.02
CA ILE A 16 31.64 -32.21 -13.80
C ILE A 16 30.61 -31.58 -12.86
N PRO A 17 30.52 -30.23 -12.78
CA PRO A 17 29.43 -29.57 -12.09
C PRO A 17 28.14 -29.72 -12.92
N LEU A 18 27.12 -30.28 -12.32
CA LEU A 18 25.80 -30.49 -12.89
C LEU A 18 24.80 -29.57 -12.19
N GLU A 19 24.23 -28.64 -12.94
CA GLU A 19 23.13 -27.80 -12.48
C GLU A 19 21.80 -28.48 -12.80
N ILE A 20 21.02 -28.79 -11.77
CA ILE A 20 19.72 -29.42 -11.91
C ILE A 20 18.64 -28.43 -11.49
N HIS A 21 17.79 -28.05 -12.45
CA HIS A 21 16.53 -27.36 -12.18
C HIS A 21 15.42 -28.39 -12.06
N TYR A 22 14.73 -28.40 -10.92
CA TYR A 22 13.59 -29.31 -10.72
C TYR A 22 12.44 -28.62 -10.00
N GLN A 23 11.24 -29.11 -10.26
CA GLN A 23 10.02 -28.63 -9.65
C GLN A 23 9.18 -29.83 -9.21
N GLY A 24 8.91 -29.93 -7.90
CA GLY A 24 8.02 -30.94 -7.37
C GLY A 24 6.57 -30.49 -7.53
N CYS A 25 5.71 -31.36 -8.04
CA CYS A 25 4.27 -31.12 -8.09
C CYS A 25 3.53 -32.18 -7.28
N SER A 26 2.61 -31.75 -6.42
CA SER A 26 1.72 -32.66 -5.69
C SER A 26 0.66 -33.20 -6.64
N LYS A 27 0.26 -34.47 -6.47
CA LYS A 27 -0.91 -35.06 -7.18
C LYS A 27 -2.23 -34.31 -6.89
N GLN A 28 -2.24 -33.43 -5.90
CA GLN A 28 -3.34 -32.53 -5.55
C GLN A 28 -3.33 -31.19 -6.30
N GLY A 29 -2.45 -31.01 -7.29
CA GLY A 29 -2.55 -29.94 -8.29
C GLY A 29 -1.83 -28.63 -7.97
N PHE A 30 -0.91 -28.62 -7.01
CA PHE A 30 -0.03 -27.47 -6.78
C PHE A 30 1.44 -27.89 -6.87
N CYS A 31 2.24 -27.03 -7.49
CA CYS A 31 3.67 -27.20 -7.66
C CYS A 31 4.44 -26.28 -6.72
N TYR A 32 5.48 -26.84 -6.10
CA TYR A 32 6.41 -26.09 -5.28
C TYR A 32 7.24 -25.14 -6.15
N PRO A 33 7.79 -24.05 -5.60
CA PRO A 33 8.64 -23.15 -6.36
C PRO A 33 9.87 -23.90 -6.93
N PRO A 34 10.30 -23.58 -8.16
CA PRO A 34 11.42 -24.24 -8.81
C PRO A 34 12.69 -24.10 -7.96
N GLN A 35 13.43 -25.19 -7.84
CA GLN A 35 14.67 -25.26 -7.06
C GLN A 35 15.83 -25.54 -8.02
N THR A 36 16.96 -24.89 -7.78
CA THR A 36 18.22 -25.16 -8.49
C THR A 36 19.18 -25.81 -7.51
N ARG A 37 19.75 -26.96 -7.89
CA ARG A 37 20.82 -27.60 -7.13
C ARG A 37 22.03 -27.87 -7.99
N MET A 38 23.19 -27.55 -7.44
CA MET A 38 24.50 -27.85 -8.03
C MET A 38 25.00 -29.17 -7.43
N LEU A 39 25.22 -30.18 -8.26
CA LEU A 39 25.86 -31.44 -7.89
C LEU A 39 27.20 -31.54 -8.60
N THR A 40 28.22 -32.08 -7.93
CA THR A 40 29.50 -32.35 -8.61
C THR A 40 29.57 -33.85 -8.86
N VAL A 41 29.56 -34.26 -10.12
CA VAL A 41 29.61 -35.68 -10.51
C VAL A 41 31.05 -36.04 -10.86
N THR A 42 31.63 -36.97 -10.09
CA THR A 42 32.92 -37.57 -10.38
C THR A 42 32.75 -38.71 -11.39
N LEU A 43 33.38 -38.63 -12.56
CA LEU A 43 33.39 -39.74 -13.53
C LEU A 43 34.54 -40.68 -13.19
N GLY A 44 34.23 -41.89 -12.74
CA GLY A 44 35.23 -42.90 -12.37
C GLY A 44 34.67 -44.09 -11.58
N SER A 45 33.55 -43.88 -10.92
CA SER A 45 32.68 -44.92 -10.36
C SER A 45 31.31 -44.29 -10.25
N GLY A 46 30.23 -45.00 -10.57
CA GLY A 46 28.84 -44.50 -10.56
C GLY A 46 28.30 -44.14 -9.17
N THR A 47 29.10 -43.50 -8.33
CA THR A 47 28.80 -43.11 -6.97
C THR A 47 28.82 -41.59 -6.85
N LEU A 48 27.62 -41.04 -6.60
CA LEU A 48 27.40 -39.64 -6.30
C LEU A 48 28.15 -39.28 -5.00
N SER A 49 29.23 -38.51 -5.11
CA SER A 49 29.87 -37.94 -3.93
C SER A 49 29.02 -36.78 -3.43
N LYS A 50 28.49 -36.93 -2.20
CA LYS A 50 27.60 -35.99 -1.52
C LYS A 50 28.23 -34.58 -1.44
N PRO A 51 27.59 -33.51 -1.94
CA PRO A 51 28.02 -32.15 -1.64
C PRO A 51 27.69 -31.79 -0.19
N MET A 52 28.53 -30.94 0.39
CA MET A 52 28.41 -30.36 1.73
C MET A 52 26.99 -29.86 2.03
N ALA A 53 26.49 -30.23 3.20
CA ALA A 53 25.21 -29.76 3.71
C ALA A 53 25.28 -28.26 3.99
N ILE A 54 24.45 -27.48 3.29
CA ILE A 54 23.90 -26.25 3.84
C ILE A 54 22.57 -26.67 4.46
N ASP A 55 22.57 -26.79 5.78
CA ASP A 55 21.41 -27.18 6.57
C ASP A 55 20.31 -26.12 6.47
N GLN A 56 19.18 -26.58 5.93
CA GLN A 56 17.83 -26.42 6.47
C GLN A 56 17.51 -25.09 7.21
N ILE A 57 16.93 -24.14 6.47
CA ILE A 57 15.94 -23.21 7.05
C ILE A 57 14.54 -23.78 6.74
N PRO A 58 13.73 -24.16 7.74
CA PRO A 58 12.39 -24.68 7.55
C PRO A 58 11.41 -23.52 7.35
N ASN A 59 11.26 -23.04 6.11
CA ASN A 59 10.20 -22.06 5.80
C ASN A 59 8.91 -22.77 5.38
N LYS A 60 8.10 -23.06 6.41
CA LYS A 60 6.70 -23.45 6.30
C LYS A 60 5.85 -22.17 6.33
N PRO A 61 5.21 -21.73 5.22
CA PRO A 61 4.14 -20.75 5.29
C PRO A 61 2.85 -21.50 5.59
N SER A 62 2.40 -21.43 6.84
CA SER A 62 1.04 -21.79 7.22
C SER A 62 0.49 -20.73 8.15
N ALA A 63 -0.20 -19.75 7.58
CA ALA A 63 -1.46 -19.20 8.09
C ALA A 63 -1.99 -18.20 7.06
N ALA A 64 -2.60 -18.75 6.01
CA ALA A 64 -3.53 -18.00 5.20
C ALA A 64 -4.73 -17.60 6.08
N ILE A 65 -5.09 -16.33 6.01
CA ILE A 65 -6.42 -15.86 6.40
C ILE A 65 -7.43 -16.67 5.60
N GLU A 66 -8.34 -17.33 6.30
CA GLU A 66 -9.54 -17.91 5.71
C GLU A 66 -10.35 -16.80 5.03
N GLN A 67 -10.47 -16.90 3.71
CA GLN A 67 -11.58 -16.36 2.93
C GLN A 67 -12.17 -17.51 2.10
N PRO A 68 -13.48 -17.48 1.81
CA PRO A 68 -14.35 -18.65 1.84
C PRO A 68 -13.99 -19.73 0.82
N LYS A 69 -14.26 -20.99 1.21
CA LYS A 69 -14.11 -22.23 0.43
C LYS A 69 -14.79 -22.21 -0.95
N GLU A 70 -15.54 -21.18 -1.32
CA GLU A 70 -16.21 -21.07 -2.62
C GLU A 70 -15.25 -20.75 -3.78
N ILE A 71 -14.11 -20.08 -3.54
CA ILE A 71 -13.21 -19.66 -4.64
C ILE A 71 -12.41 -20.83 -5.24
N LYS A 72 -12.21 -21.91 -4.47
CA LYS A 72 -11.42 -23.08 -4.90
C LYS A 72 -12.16 -24.03 -5.84
N ASP A 73 -13.49 -24.08 -5.79
CA ASP A 73 -14.30 -24.89 -6.72
C ASP A 73 -14.59 -24.18 -8.06
N LEU A 74 -14.38 -22.86 -8.10
CA LEU A 74 -14.60 -22.02 -9.28
C LEU A 74 -13.47 -22.07 -10.31
N MET A 75 -12.33 -22.70 -10.00
CA MET A 75 -11.12 -22.64 -10.82
C MET A 75 -11.01 -23.71 -11.92
N LYS A 76 -11.95 -24.66 -12.06
CA LYS A 76 -11.68 -25.81 -12.94
C LYS A 76 -11.96 -25.64 -14.42
N HIS A 77 -12.94 -24.87 -14.94
CA HIS A 77 -13.02 -24.71 -16.41
C HIS A 77 -13.78 -23.48 -17.00
N HIS A 78 -14.14 -22.44 -16.23
CA HIS A 78 -14.93 -21.30 -16.77
C HIS A 78 -14.50 -19.88 -16.32
N TYR A 79 -13.30 -19.71 -15.73
CA TYR A 79 -13.03 -18.55 -14.87
C TYR A 79 -12.17 -17.40 -15.41
N HIS A 80 -11.73 -17.42 -16.68
CA HIS A 80 -11.08 -16.23 -17.23
C HIS A 80 -12.05 -15.05 -17.15
N TRP A 81 -13.25 -15.17 -17.72
CA TRP A 81 -14.23 -14.07 -17.77
C TRP A 81 -14.53 -13.47 -16.40
N THR A 82 -14.68 -14.27 -15.34
CA THR A 82 -14.95 -13.78 -13.98
C THR A 82 -13.79 -13.01 -13.36
N VAL A 83 -12.54 -13.40 -13.66
CA VAL A 83 -11.35 -12.66 -13.24
C VAL A 83 -11.25 -11.31 -13.98
N TRP A 84 -11.50 -11.30 -15.29
CA TRP A 84 -11.55 -10.05 -16.08
C TRP A 84 -12.66 -9.11 -15.58
N LEU A 85 -13.86 -9.65 -15.29
CA LEU A 85 -14.98 -8.89 -14.72
C LEU A 85 -14.69 -8.38 -13.31
N GLY A 86 -13.94 -9.16 -12.51
CA GLY A 86 -13.47 -8.75 -11.19
C GLY A 86 -12.57 -7.52 -11.25
N PHE A 87 -11.55 -7.53 -12.12
CA PHE A 87 -10.66 -6.37 -12.31
C PHE A 87 -11.38 -5.15 -12.89
N PHE A 88 -12.29 -5.37 -13.84
CA PHE A 88 -13.10 -4.31 -14.41
C PHE A 88 -14.04 -3.70 -13.35
N GLY A 89 -14.73 -4.53 -12.57
CA GLY A 89 -15.59 -4.10 -11.46
C GLY A 89 -14.82 -3.36 -10.37
N LEU A 90 -13.59 -3.80 -10.07
CA LEU A 90 -12.69 -3.10 -9.16
C LEU A 90 -12.31 -1.71 -9.70
N GLY A 91 -12.08 -1.57 -11.01
CA GLY A 91 -11.90 -0.28 -11.68
C GLY A 91 -13.11 0.66 -11.55
N VAL A 92 -14.33 0.13 -11.68
CA VAL A 92 -15.58 0.88 -11.46
C VAL A 92 -15.69 1.33 -10.00
N LEU A 93 -15.36 0.44 -9.04
CA LEU A 93 -15.30 0.79 -7.62
C LEU A 93 -14.27 1.90 -7.34
N ILE A 94 -13.11 1.85 -7.97
CA ILE A 94 -12.08 2.90 -7.84
C ILE A 94 -12.59 4.24 -8.38
N SER A 95 -13.41 4.25 -9.43
CA SER A 95 -13.97 5.50 -9.95
C SER A 95 -14.87 6.24 -8.96
N LEU A 96 -15.41 5.54 -7.95
CA LEU A 96 -16.20 6.14 -6.87
C LEU A 96 -15.32 6.74 -5.76
N THR A 97 -13.99 6.65 -5.87
CA THR A 97 -13.08 7.22 -4.88
C THR A 97 -13.00 8.74 -4.98
N PRO A 98 -12.81 9.44 -3.84
CA PRO A 98 -12.75 10.89 -3.78
C PRO A 98 -11.63 11.53 -4.64
N CYS A 99 -10.66 10.74 -5.11
CA CYS A 99 -9.56 11.21 -5.97
C CYS A 99 -9.92 11.29 -7.46
N VAL A 100 -10.87 10.48 -7.96
CA VAL A 100 -11.24 10.44 -9.39
C VAL A 100 -12.42 11.37 -9.70
N LEU A 101 -13.33 11.54 -8.74
CA LEU A 101 -14.48 12.46 -8.83
C LEU A 101 -14.14 13.92 -9.22
N PRO A 102 -13.01 14.52 -8.77
CA PRO A 102 -12.57 15.87 -9.16
C PRO A 102 -12.31 16.08 -10.66
N MET A 103 -12.13 15.02 -11.44
CA MET A 103 -11.94 15.13 -12.89
C MET A 103 -13.25 15.36 -13.66
N ILE A 104 -14.41 15.06 -13.05
CA ILE A 104 -15.72 15.28 -13.67
C ILE A 104 -15.97 16.78 -13.97
N PRO A 105 -15.73 17.72 -13.02
CA PRO A 105 -15.77 19.16 -13.29
C PRO A 105 -14.84 19.60 -14.43
N VAL A 106 -13.63 19.05 -14.51
CA VAL A 106 -12.65 19.38 -15.55
C VAL A 106 -13.17 18.96 -16.93
N LEU A 107 -13.63 17.71 -17.06
CA LEU A 107 -14.24 17.23 -18.30
C LEU A 107 -15.50 18.02 -18.66
N SER A 108 -16.33 18.37 -17.67
CA SER A 108 -17.51 19.22 -17.87
C SER A 108 -17.11 20.60 -18.43
N SER A 109 -16.09 21.25 -17.86
CA SER A 109 -15.59 22.55 -18.37
C SER A 109 -15.01 22.45 -19.80
N LEU A 110 -14.38 21.32 -20.12
CA LEU A 110 -13.80 21.05 -21.44
C LEU A 110 -14.87 20.75 -22.51
N ILE A 111 -15.98 20.12 -22.10
CA ILE A 111 -17.11 19.76 -22.98
C ILE A 111 -18.13 20.91 -23.11
N LEU A 112 -18.30 21.76 -22.08
CA LEU A 112 -19.25 22.89 -22.11
C LEU A 112 -18.67 24.17 -22.73
N GLY A 113 -17.36 24.24 -22.95
CA GLY A 113 -16.68 25.42 -23.51
C GLY A 113 -16.93 25.70 -25.01
N LYS A 114 -17.62 24.82 -25.74
CA LYS A 114 -18.03 25.05 -27.15
C LYS A 114 -19.54 24.84 -27.29
N ALA A 115 -20.25 25.87 -27.74
CA ALA A 115 -21.71 25.93 -27.80
C ALA A 115 -22.34 24.83 -28.69
N ASP A 116 -21.63 24.36 -29.73
CA ASP A 116 -22.15 23.39 -30.73
C ASP A 116 -21.32 22.10 -30.82
N ILE A 117 -21.26 21.33 -29.74
CA ILE A 117 -20.65 19.99 -29.79
C ILE A 117 -21.74 18.92 -29.99
N THR A 118 -21.58 18.13 -31.05
CA THR A 118 -22.35 16.92 -31.38
C THR A 118 -22.05 15.79 -30.39
N HIS A 119 -23.04 15.00 -30.00
CA HIS A 119 -22.89 13.89 -29.03
C HIS A 119 -21.74 12.92 -29.37
N LEU A 120 -21.53 12.64 -30.65
CA LEU A 120 -20.43 11.79 -31.16
C LEU A 120 -19.04 12.34 -30.82
N ARG A 121 -18.86 13.66 -30.87
CA ARG A 121 -17.54 14.28 -30.66
C ARG A 121 -17.19 14.34 -29.17
N ALA A 122 -18.18 14.58 -28.30
CA ALA A 122 -18.01 14.46 -26.85
C ALA A 122 -17.62 13.03 -26.46
N PHE A 123 -18.30 12.02 -27.03
CA PHE A 123 -17.97 10.62 -26.82
C PHE A 123 -16.55 10.27 -27.30
N LEU A 124 -16.13 10.70 -28.50
CA LEU A 124 -14.78 10.45 -29.00
C LEU A 124 -13.68 11.07 -28.12
N ILE A 125 -13.92 12.27 -27.57
CA ILE A 125 -12.95 12.93 -26.67
C ILE A 125 -12.84 12.15 -25.36
N SER A 126 -13.96 11.73 -24.78
CA SER A 126 -13.96 10.88 -23.57
C SER A 126 -13.32 9.52 -23.82
N LEU A 127 -13.56 8.89 -24.98
CA LEU A 127 -12.93 7.62 -25.36
C LEU A 127 -11.41 7.76 -25.48
N ALA A 128 -10.94 8.82 -26.13
CA ALA A 128 -9.52 9.10 -26.27
C ALA A 128 -8.84 9.37 -24.92
N TYR A 129 -9.53 10.09 -24.02
CA TYR A 129 -9.07 10.30 -22.65
C TYR A 129 -8.91 8.99 -21.88
N VAL A 130 -9.92 8.11 -21.93
CA VAL A 130 -9.91 6.80 -21.25
C VAL A 130 -8.83 5.87 -21.83
N LEU A 131 -8.66 5.85 -23.15
CA LEU A 131 -7.59 5.07 -23.80
C LEU A 131 -6.20 5.55 -23.37
N GLY A 132 -6.00 6.88 -23.26
CA GLY A 132 -4.76 7.44 -22.74
C GLY A 132 -4.45 6.96 -21.32
N MET A 133 -5.45 6.96 -20.43
CA MET A 133 -5.30 6.43 -19.06
C MET A 133 -5.06 4.92 -19.02
N ALA A 134 -5.76 4.14 -19.85
CA ALA A 134 -5.61 2.69 -19.86
C ALA A 134 -4.22 2.26 -20.35
N ILE A 135 -3.68 2.95 -21.37
CA ILE A 135 -2.33 2.70 -21.89
C ILE A 135 -1.27 3.02 -20.83
N THR A 136 -1.38 4.14 -20.11
CA THR A 136 -0.40 4.46 -19.06
C THR A 136 -0.44 3.47 -17.90
N TYR A 137 -1.61 3.00 -17.48
CA TYR A 137 -1.72 1.92 -16.48
C TYR A 137 -1.16 0.58 -16.99
N ALA A 138 -1.35 0.24 -18.27
CA ALA A 138 -0.76 -0.95 -18.85
C ALA A 138 0.78 -0.89 -18.86
N ILE A 139 1.36 0.26 -19.25
CA ILE A 139 2.81 0.49 -19.23
C ILE A 139 3.35 0.41 -17.80
N ALA A 140 2.66 1.06 -16.85
CA ALA A 140 3.01 0.97 -15.45
C ALA A 140 2.98 -0.50 -14.96
N GLY A 141 1.95 -1.25 -15.32
CA GLY A 141 1.82 -2.68 -15.00
C GLY A 141 2.91 -3.57 -15.55
N LEU A 142 3.33 -3.32 -16.79
CA LEU A 142 4.46 -4.01 -17.40
C LEU A 142 5.76 -3.71 -16.65
N ALA A 143 5.98 -2.44 -16.28
CA ALA A 143 7.14 -2.04 -15.49
C ALA A 143 7.13 -2.67 -14.08
N PHE A 144 5.99 -2.66 -13.39
CA PHE A 144 5.85 -3.29 -12.08
C PHE A 144 6.06 -4.81 -12.13
N GLY A 145 5.56 -5.48 -13.17
CA GLY A 145 5.77 -6.90 -13.40
C GLY A 145 7.24 -7.27 -13.66
N ALA A 146 8.01 -6.37 -14.27
CA ALA A 146 9.44 -6.58 -14.55
C ALA A 146 10.36 -6.24 -13.36
N ILE A 147 10.02 -5.22 -12.56
CA ILE A 147 10.87 -4.70 -11.47
C ILE A 147 10.69 -5.48 -10.15
N GLY A 148 9.58 -6.22 -10.01
CA GLY A 148 9.30 -7.05 -8.83
C GLY A 148 9.00 -6.25 -7.55
N GLY A 149 8.97 -6.93 -6.39
CA GLY A 149 8.52 -6.38 -5.10
C GLY A 149 9.38 -5.25 -4.51
N THR A 150 10.50 -4.89 -5.14
CA THR A 150 11.42 -3.83 -4.66
C THR A 150 10.85 -2.42 -4.84
N LEU A 151 9.97 -2.23 -5.82
CA LEU A 151 9.39 -0.91 -6.11
C LEU A 151 8.42 -0.45 -5.01
N GLN A 152 7.77 -1.38 -4.31
CA GLN A 152 6.91 -1.06 -3.16
C GLN A 152 7.71 -0.52 -1.98
N ALA A 153 8.93 -1.02 -1.74
CA ALA A 153 9.82 -0.49 -0.71
C ALA A 153 10.33 0.92 -1.05
N TRP A 154 10.49 1.22 -2.34
CA TRP A 154 10.94 2.53 -2.80
C TRP A 154 9.84 3.60 -2.70
N LEU A 155 8.60 3.25 -3.08
CA LEU A 155 7.43 4.13 -2.94
C LEU A 155 7.07 4.46 -1.48
N GLN A 156 7.54 3.65 -0.53
CA GLN A 156 7.35 3.86 0.90
C GLN A 156 8.42 4.75 1.55
N LYS A 157 9.42 5.23 0.79
CA LYS A 157 10.41 6.18 1.34
C LYS A 157 9.70 7.48 1.76
N PRO A 158 10.03 8.04 2.95
CA PRO A 158 9.30 9.17 3.53
C PRO A 158 9.32 10.42 2.65
N TRP A 159 10.41 10.65 1.90
CA TRP A 159 10.51 11.77 0.97
C TRP A 159 9.54 11.66 -0.23
N VAL A 160 9.36 10.45 -0.77
CA VAL A 160 8.46 10.20 -1.93
C VAL A 160 7.00 10.45 -1.53
N ILE A 161 6.57 9.91 -0.39
CA ILE A 161 5.22 10.15 0.14
C ILE A 161 5.02 11.64 0.47
N SER A 162 6.04 12.33 0.97
CA SER A 162 5.97 13.77 1.26
C SER A 162 5.72 14.59 0.00
N ILE A 163 6.43 14.30 -1.10
CA ILE A 163 6.20 14.95 -2.40
C ILE A 163 4.77 14.69 -2.88
N PHE A 164 4.33 13.44 -2.88
CA PHE A 164 2.98 13.10 -3.36
C PHE A 164 1.88 13.74 -2.53
N SER A 165 2.03 13.77 -1.20
CA SER A 165 1.05 14.43 -0.35
C SER A 165 1.06 15.96 -0.55
N ALA A 166 2.22 16.58 -0.78
CA ALA A 166 2.29 18.00 -1.11
C ALA A 166 1.54 18.32 -2.41
N VAL A 167 1.63 17.47 -3.43
CA VAL A 167 0.86 17.60 -4.69
C VAL A 167 -0.64 17.47 -4.43
N ILE A 168 -1.06 16.51 -3.59
CA ILE A 168 -2.49 16.32 -3.25
C ILE A 168 -3.04 17.54 -2.49
N VAL A 169 -2.27 18.08 -1.53
CA VAL A 169 -2.65 19.29 -0.79
C VAL A 169 -2.75 20.48 -1.74
N ALA A 170 -1.80 20.64 -2.67
CA ALA A 170 -1.84 21.70 -3.67
C ALA A 170 -3.09 21.58 -4.57
N MET A 171 -3.45 20.36 -4.98
CA MET A 171 -4.67 20.10 -5.74
C MET A 171 -5.92 20.44 -4.92
N ALA A 172 -5.99 20.03 -3.65
CA ALA A 172 -7.11 20.33 -2.78
C ALA A 172 -7.31 21.84 -2.59
N LEU A 173 -6.22 22.59 -2.40
CA LEU A 173 -6.22 24.06 -2.32
C LEU A 173 -6.72 24.72 -3.62
N SER A 174 -6.45 24.11 -4.78
CA SER A 174 -7.01 24.54 -6.06
C SER A 174 -8.52 24.33 -6.12
N LEU A 175 -9.06 23.23 -5.57
CA LEU A 175 -10.51 22.96 -5.54
C LEU A 175 -11.27 23.95 -4.63
N PHE A 176 -10.66 24.41 -3.52
CA PHE A 176 -11.26 25.43 -2.66
C PHE A 176 -11.33 26.82 -3.30
N GLY A 177 -10.68 27.02 -4.46
CA GLY A 177 -10.61 28.31 -5.13
C GLY A 177 -9.77 29.36 -4.38
N LEU A 178 -9.08 28.98 -3.29
CA LEU A 178 -8.13 29.83 -2.54
C LEU A 178 -6.90 30.20 -3.40
N TYR A 179 -6.57 29.34 -4.36
CA TYR A 179 -5.58 29.59 -5.41
C TYR A 179 -6.27 29.73 -6.77
N GLN A 180 -7.00 30.81 -6.98
CA GLN A 180 -6.94 31.39 -8.32
C GLN A 180 -5.53 31.96 -8.44
N PHE A 181 -4.60 31.21 -9.03
CA PHE A 181 -3.44 31.83 -9.65
C PHE A 181 -4.00 32.81 -10.70
N ASN A 182 -4.32 34.02 -10.26
CA ASN A 182 -4.36 35.21 -11.08
C ASN A 182 -2.90 35.45 -11.45
N LEU A 183 -2.37 34.56 -12.28
CA LEU A 183 -1.14 34.84 -13.01
C LEU A 183 -1.38 36.22 -13.62
N PRO A 184 -0.45 37.17 -13.44
CA PRO A 184 -0.57 38.48 -14.05
C PRO A 184 -0.91 38.27 -15.52
N GLU A 185 -1.87 39.02 -16.06
CA GLU A 185 -2.52 38.75 -17.37
C GLU A 185 -1.51 38.55 -18.51
N LEU A 186 -0.29 39.08 -18.36
CA LEU A 186 0.87 38.92 -19.24
C LEU A 186 1.44 37.49 -19.28
N LEU A 187 1.54 36.80 -18.13
CA LEU A 187 1.97 35.39 -18.09
C LEU A 187 0.83 34.47 -18.49
N ARG A 188 -0.40 34.81 -18.09
CA ARG A 188 -1.61 34.06 -18.45
C ARG A 188 -1.85 34.09 -19.96
N SER A 189 -1.65 35.22 -20.65
CA SER A 189 -1.78 35.32 -22.12
C SER A 189 -0.63 34.65 -22.89
N ARG A 190 0.59 34.62 -22.35
CA ARG A 190 1.72 33.85 -22.93
C ARG A 190 1.54 32.34 -22.80
N ILE A 191 1.16 31.87 -21.60
CA ILE A 191 0.91 30.46 -21.31
C ILE A 191 -0.39 30.01 -21.96
N ALA A 192 -1.45 30.84 -21.94
CA ALA A 192 -2.66 30.60 -22.72
C ALA A 192 -2.38 30.70 -24.22
N GLY A 193 -1.45 31.51 -24.71
CA GLY A 193 -1.06 31.53 -26.14
C GLY A 193 -0.39 30.22 -26.58
N LEU A 194 0.47 29.64 -25.71
CA LEU A 194 1.09 28.33 -25.88
C LEU A 194 0.09 27.17 -25.69
N SER A 195 -0.82 27.29 -24.72
CA SER A 195 -1.87 26.31 -24.40
C SER A 195 -3.07 26.38 -25.36
N ASN A 196 -3.34 27.54 -25.97
CA ASN A 196 -4.34 27.72 -27.03
C ASN A 196 -3.80 27.22 -28.39
N ARG A 197 -2.47 27.17 -28.57
CA ARG A 197 -1.83 26.37 -29.63
C ARG A 197 -1.97 24.86 -29.39
N GLN A 198 -2.01 24.40 -28.14
CA GLN A 198 -2.48 23.06 -27.79
C GLN A 198 -4.02 23.00 -27.84
N ARG A 199 -4.54 22.93 -29.06
CA ARG A 199 -5.96 22.78 -29.43
C ARG A 199 -6.86 22.26 -28.28
N HIS A 200 -7.52 23.19 -27.59
CA HIS A 200 -8.63 22.90 -26.69
C HIS A 200 -9.74 22.17 -27.49
N GLY A 201 -9.82 20.85 -27.31
CA GLY A 201 -10.73 19.94 -28.03
C GLY A 201 -10.10 19.04 -29.10
N SER A 202 -8.76 18.90 -29.15
CA SER A 202 -8.11 17.84 -29.95
C SER A 202 -8.03 16.52 -29.18
N ILE A 203 -8.36 15.42 -29.87
CA ILE A 203 -8.24 14.03 -29.39
C ILE A 203 -6.85 13.75 -28.80
N ILE A 204 -5.80 14.31 -29.39
CA ILE A 204 -4.42 14.14 -28.93
C ILE A 204 -4.19 14.81 -27.56
N GLY A 205 -4.78 16.00 -27.33
CA GLY A 205 -4.71 16.68 -26.04
C GLY A 205 -5.43 15.91 -24.93
N ALA A 206 -6.53 15.23 -25.27
CA ALA A 206 -7.27 14.38 -24.33
C ALA A 206 -6.45 13.14 -23.91
N VAL A 207 -5.75 12.50 -24.85
CA VAL A 207 -4.86 11.35 -24.56
C VAL A 207 -3.72 11.75 -23.62
N VAL A 208 -3.05 12.87 -23.91
CA VAL A 208 -1.90 13.36 -23.11
C VAL A 208 -2.35 13.78 -21.71
N MET A 209 -3.47 14.50 -21.58
CA MET A 209 -4.01 14.87 -20.28
C MET A 209 -4.47 13.66 -19.47
N GLY A 210 -5.02 12.63 -20.12
CA GLY A 210 -5.32 11.34 -19.47
C GLY A 210 -4.07 10.71 -18.87
N GLY A 211 -2.98 10.62 -19.65
CA GLY A 211 -1.72 10.05 -19.17
C GLY A 211 -1.12 10.83 -17.99
N LEU A 212 -1.07 12.17 -18.08
CA LEU A 212 -0.58 13.01 -16.98
C LEU A 212 -1.43 12.87 -15.72
N SER A 213 -2.75 12.78 -15.87
CA SER A 213 -3.68 12.56 -14.76
C SER A 213 -3.39 11.24 -14.04
N THR A 214 -3.20 10.13 -14.76
CA THR A 214 -2.88 8.83 -14.12
C THR A 214 -1.58 8.84 -13.30
N LEU A 215 -0.59 9.63 -13.73
CA LEU A 215 0.68 9.75 -13.03
C LEU A 215 0.51 10.48 -11.69
N ILE A 216 -0.36 11.49 -11.66
CA ILE A 216 -0.67 12.29 -10.46
C ILE A 216 -1.60 11.50 -9.51
N LEU A 217 -2.52 10.69 -10.05
CA LEU A 217 -3.51 9.93 -9.26
C LEU A 217 -3.00 8.59 -8.72
N SER A 218 -1.88 8.07 -9.22
CA SER A 218 -1.29 6.79 -8.78
C SER A 218 -1.11 6.62 -7.25
N PRO A 219 -0.73 7.63 -6.46
CA PRO A 219 -0.58 7.48 -5.01
C PRO A 219 -1.89 7.11 -4.30
N CYS A 220 -3.03 7.59 -4.80
CA CYS A 220 -4.34 7.36 -4.20
C CYS A 220 -4.92 5.97 -4.53
N ALA A 221 -4.44 5.32 -5.59
CA ALA A 221 -4.87 3.98 -6.01
C ALA A 221 -4.00 2.85 -5.44
N THR A 222 -3.05 3.15 -4.55
CA THR A 222 -2.04 2.20 -4.06
C THR A 222 -2.63 0.95 -3.40
N ALA A 223 -3.65 1.08 -2.55
CA ALA A 223 -4.22 -0.08 -1.86
C ALA A 223 -4.88 -1.10 -2.81
N PRO A 224 -5.77 -0.69 -3.74
CA PRO A 224 -6.27 -1.59 -4.78
C PRO A 224 -5.17 -2.15 -5.68
N LEU A 225 -4.20 -1.32 -6.07
CA LEU A 225 -3.07 -1.74 -6.91
C LEU A 225 -2.27 -2.85 -6.25
N VAL A 226 -1.98 -2.76 -4.94
CA VAL A 226 -1.23 -3.78 -4.19
C VAL A 226 -1.96 -5.13 -4.20
N ALA A 227 -3.29 -5.15 -4.09
CA ALA A 227 -4.07 -6.39 -4.18
C ALA A 227 -3.92 -7.05 -5.56
N VAL A 228 -3.99 -6.25 -6.63
CA VAL A 228 -3.80 -6.71 -8.02
C VAL A 228 -2.36 -7.16 -8.26
N LEU A 229 -1.37 -6.40 -7.78
CA LEU A 229 0.06 -6.70 -7.86
C LEU A 229 0.43 -7.98 -7.10
N SER A 230 -0.18 -8.22 -5.94
CA SER A 230 0.00 -9.46 -5.18
C SER A 230 -0.46 -10.68 -5.97
N TYR A 231 -1.58 -10.58 -6.68
CA TYR A 231 -2.05 -11.64 -7.58
C TYR A 231 -1.11 -11.84 -8.78
N ILE A 232 -0.67 -10.75 -9.43
CA ILE A 232 0.26 -10.79 -10.57
C ILE A 232 1.61 -11.40 -10.16
N SER A 233 2.10 -11.08 -8.95
CA SER A 233 3.37 -11.58 -8.43
C SER A 233 3.38 -13.11 -8.27
N GLN A 234 2.23 -13.71 -7.98
CA GLN A 234 2.08 -15.17 -7.89
C GLN A 234 1.97 -15.82 -9.28
N ALA A 235 1.44 -15.10 -10.27
CA ALA A 235 1.31 -15.59 -11.65
C ALA A 235 2.61 -15.49 -12.46
N GLY A 236 3.57 -14.67 -12.05
CA GLY A 236 4.93 -14.61 -12.61
C GLY A 236 5.04 -14.09 -14.05
N ASN A 237 3.97 -13.53 -14.63
CA ASN A 237 3.94 -13.08 -16.02
C ASN A 237 3.63 -11.58 -16.13
N ALA A 238 4.60 -10.78 -16.62
CA ALA A 238 4.46 -9.33 -16.79
C ALA A 238 3.32 -8.93 -17.73
N TYR A 239 2.98 -9.78 -18.71
CA TYR A 239 1.87 -9.54 -19.64
C TYR A 239 0.50 -9.56 -18.93
N LEU A 240 0.33 -10.43 -17.94
CA LEU A 240 -0.88 -10.48 -17.11
C LEU A 240 -1.05 -9.19 -16.29
N GLY A 241 0.07 -8.62 -15.81
CA GLY A 241 0.04 -7.34 -15.09
C GLY A 241 -0.38 -6.17 -15.97
N ALA A 242 0.14 -6.10 -17.20
CA ALA A 242 -0.26 -5.08 -18.17
C ALA A 242 -1.76 -5.18 -18.51
N LEU A 243 -2.27 -6.39 -18.78
CA LEU A 243 -3.69 -6.61 -19.10
C LEU A 243 -4.62 -6.31 -17.91
N ALA A 244 -4.26 -6.73 -16.69
CA ALA A 244 -5.06 -6.46 -15.51
C ALA A 244 -5.21 -4.94 -15.26
N LEU A 245 -4.12 -4.20 -15.37
CA LEU A 245 -4.11 -2.75 -15.19
C LEU A 245 -4.79 -1.98 -16.32
N PHE A 246 -4.72 -2.50 -17.55
CA PHE A 246 -5.47 -1.98 -18.68
C PHE A 246 -6.98 -2.08 -18.44
N LEU A 247 -7.48 -3.22 -17.93
CA LEU A 247 -8.90 -3.41 -17.60
C LEU A 247 -9.37 -2.52 -16.47
N VAL A 248 -8.55 -2.34 -15.43
CA VAL A 248 -8.85 -1.43 -14.32
C VAL A 248 -8.97 0.01 -14.86
N GLY A 249 -8.06 0.41 -15.76
CA GLY A 249 -8.12 1.69 -16.46
C GLY A 249 -9.42 1.87 -17.25
N MET A 250 -9.77 0.88 -18.08
CA MET A 250 -11.02 0.89 -18.84
C MET A 250 -12.27 0.92 -17.94
N GLY A 251 -12.28 0.14 -16.85
CA GLY A 251 -13.38 0.09 -15.88
C GLY A 251 -13.61 1.43 -15.20
N SER A 252 -12.54 2.13 -14.80
CA SER A 252 -12.63 3.47 -14.20
C SER A 252 -13.10 4.54 -15.20
N GLY A 253 -12.90 4.31 -16.50
CA GLY A 253 -13.36 5.19 -17.57
C GLY A 253 -14.85 5.05 -17.91
N VAL A 254 -15.50 3.96 -17.54
CA VAL A 254 -16.91 3.71 -17.89
C VAL A 254 -17.87 4.73 -17.26
N PRO A 255 -17.76 5.07 -15.96
CA PRO A 255 -18.57 6.15 -15.38
C PRO A 255 -18.36 7.49 -16.09
N LEU A 256 -17.12 7.80 -16.49
CA LEU A 256 -16.79 9.03 -17.21
C LEU A 256 -17.37 9.05 -18.64
N LEU A 257 -17.33 7.91 -19.35
CA LEU A 257 -17.95 7.76 -20.66
C LEU A 257 -19.48 7.90 -20.58
N LEU A 258 -20.09 7.32 -19.55
CA LEU A 258 -21.52 7.43 -19.30
C LEU A 258 -21.90 8.91 -19.06
N VAL A 259 -21.15 9.61 -18.21
CA VAL A 259 -21.37 11.04 -17.96
C VAL A 259 -21.12 11.88 -19.21
N GLY A 260 -20.11 11.56 -20.03
CA GLY A 260 -19.86 12.23 -21.31
C GLY A 260 -20.96 12.02 -22.35
N ALA A 261 -21.55 10.82 -22.40
CA ALA A 261 -22.64 10.48 -23.32
C ALA A 261 -23.99 11.10 -22.92
N PHE A 262 -24.32 11.09 -21.62
CA PHE A 262 -25.60 11.57 -21.07
C PHE A 262 -25.54 12.99 -20.48
N GLY A 263 -24.37 13.62 -20.45
CA GLY A 263 -24.08 14.83 -19.67
C GLY A 263 -24.97 16.03 -19.98
N LYS A 264 -25.35 16.28 -21.24
CA LYS A 264 -26.26 17.39 -21.59
C LYS A 264 -27.66 17.27 -20.99
N ARG A 265 -28.12 16.05 -20.64
CA ARG A 265 -29.44 15.79 -20.07
C ARG A 265 -29.42 15.57 -18.56
N LEU A 266 -28.27 15.10 -18.04
CA LEU A 266 -28.12 14.71 -16.62
C LEU A 266 -27.42 15.77 -15.76
N LEU A 267 -26.54 16.61 -16.34
CA LEU A 267 -25.78 17.60 -15.57
C LEU A 267 -26.48 18.97 -15.58
N PRO A 268 -26.91 19.49 -14.41
CA PRO A 268 -27.39 20.86 -14.30
C PRO A 268 -26.27 21.85 -14.66
N ARG A 269 -26.65 23.03 -15.16
CA ARG A 269 -25.69 24.11 -15.47
C ARG A 269 -24.75 24.35 -14.28
N ALA A 270 -23.46 24.55 -14.57
CA ALA A 270 -22.46 24.93 -13.59
C ALA A 270 -22.96 26.15 -12.80
N GLY A 271 -23.25 25.94 -11.52
CA GLY A 271 -23.90 26.93 -10.64
C GLY A 271 -23.41 26.81 -9.20
N LYS A 272 -24.19 27.31 -8.24
CA LYS A 272 -23.82 27.29 -6.80
C LYS A 272 -23.60 25.87 -6.26
N TRP A 273 -24.30 24.88 -6.83
CA TRP A 273 -24.16 23.47 -6.45
C TRP A 273 -22.78 22.89 -6.78
N MET A 274 -22.18 23.26 -7.92
CA MET A 274 -20.86 22.76 -8.34
C MET A 274 -19.76 23.18 -7.37
N ARG A 275 -19.79 24.45 -6.91
CA ARG A 275 -18.88 24.93 -5.85
C ARG A 275 -19.03 24.18 -4.54
N GLN A 276 -20.24 23.79 -4.16
CA GLN A 276 -20.46 22.96 -2.97
C GLN A 276 -19.84 21.56 -3.13
N VAL A 277 -19.99 20.95 -4.30
CA VAL A 277 -19.40 19.64 -4.60
C VAL A 277 -17.87 19.71 -4.61
N GLU A 278 -17.28 20.72 -5.26
CA GLU A 278 -15.83 20.95 -5.29
C GLU A 278 -15.24 21.11 -3.88
N ASN A 279 -15.90 21.88 -3.02
CA ASN A 279 -15.45 22.06 -1.64
C ASN A 279 -15.55 20.77 -0.82
N ILE A 280 -16.63 20.00 -0.96
CA ILE A 280 -16.79 18.70 -0.26
C ILE A 280 -15.71 17.71 -0.74
N LEU A 281 -15.46 17.64 -2.05
CA LEU A 281 -14.41 16.80 -2.62
C LEU A 281 -13.01 17.25 -2.19
N GLY A 282 -12.75 18.56 -2.12
CA GLY A 282 -11.50 19.13 -1.62
C GLY A 282 -11.22 18.74 -0.15
N ILE A 283 -12.25 18.77 0.71
CA ILE A 283 -12.15 18.30 2.10
C ILE A 283 -11.81 16.81 2.14
N GLY A 284 -12.48 16.00 1.32
CA GLY A 284 -12.18 14.57 1.20
C GLY A 284 -10.74 14.31 0.74
N LEU A 285 -10.24 15.11 -0.21
CA LEU A 285 -8.88 15.03 -0.72
C LEU A 285 -7.84 15.38 0.37
N LEU A 286 -8.10 16.40 1.18
CA LEU A 286 -7.27 16.72 2.35
C LEU A 286 -7.28 15.60 3.40
N ALA A 287 -8.43 14.98 3.65
CA ALA A 287 -8.52 13.86 4.59
C ALA A 287 -7.63 12.68 4.16
N VAL A 288 -7.62 12.37 2.86
CA VAL A 288 -6.72 11.34 2.30
C VAL A 288 -5.25 11.77 2.39
N ALA A 289 -4.93 13.04 2.12
CA ALA A 289 -3.56 13.55 2.26
C ALA A 289 -3.03 13.44 3.70
N ILE A 290 -3.87 13.78 4.69
CA ILE A 290 -3.54 13.64 6.12
C ILE A 290 -3.39 12.17 6.49
N TRP A 291 -4.31 11.31 6.02
CA TRP A 291 -4.19 9.87 6.22
C TRP A 291 -2.87 9.31 5.67
N MET A 292 -2.41 9.81 4.52
CA MET A 292 -1.13 9.39 3.95
C MET A 292 0.07 9.94 4.75
N LEU A 293 -0.01 11.18 5.26
CA LEU A 293 0.99 11.75 6.17
C LEU A 293 1.09 11.00 7.50
N SER A 294 -0.02 10.45 7.99
CA SER A 294 -0.06 9.71 9.25
C SER A 294 0.84 8.46 9.27
N ARG A 295 1.25 7.96 8.09
CA ARG A 295 2.21 6.85 7.97
C ARG A 295 3.64 7.25 8.33
N ILE A 296 3.98 8.53 8.21
CA ILE A 296 5.34 9.06 8.43
C ILE A 296 5.44 9.81 9.75
N PHE A 297 4.40 10.55 10.11
CA PHE A 297 4.41 11.39 11.28
C PHE A 297 3.96 10.65 12.55
N ASN A 298 4.47 11.11 13.69
CA ASN A 298 4.08 10.59 15.00
C ASN A 298 2.57 10.74 15.23
N SER A 299 1.98 9.87 16.05
CA SER A 299 0.52 9.81 16.31
C SER A 299 -0.07 11.20 16.62
N ASN A 300 0.65 12.00 17.41
CA ASN A 300 0.20 13.33 17.85
C ASN A 300 0.08 14.34 16.69
N ILE A 301 1.01 14.33 15.74
CA ILE A 301 0.99 15.27 14.60
C ILE A 301 -0.18 14.91 13.68
N SER A 302 -0.44 13.62 13.49
CA SER A 302 -1.62 13.16 12.76
C SER A 302 -2.91 13.66 13.41
N LEU A 303 -3.04 13.55 14.74
CA LEU A 303 -4.21 14.05 15.47
C LEU A 303 -4.39 15.57 15.33
N ILE A 304 -3.30 16.35 15.38
CA ILE A 304 -3.35 17.81 15.16
C ILE A 304 -3.83 18.14 13.75
N LEU A 305 -3.34 17.43 12.72
CA LEU A 305 -3.77 17.64 11.34
C LEU A 305 -5.25 17.30 11.13
N TRP A 306 -5.73 16.19 11.71
CA TRP A 306 -7.15 15.83 11.70
C TRP A 306 -8.02 16.86 12.41
N ALA A 307 -7.57 17.37 13.57
CA ALA A 307 -8.26 18.45 14.27
C ALA A 307 -8.30 19.73 13.42
N ALA A 308 -7.19 20.12 12.78
CA ALA A 308 -7.14 21.29 11.90
C ALA A 308 -8.11 21.18 10.71
N LEU A 309 -8.23 19.99 10.12
CA LEU A 309 -9.22 19.71 9.07
C LEU A 309 -10.66 19.84 9.62
N GLY A 310 -10.92 19.27 10.80
CA GLY A 310 -12.22 19.37 11.46
C GLY A 310 -12.63 20.82 11.79
N PHE A 311 -11.68 21.65 12.24
CA PHE A 311 -11.88 23.11 12.38
C PHE A 311 -12.21 23.77 11.04
N GLY A 312 -11.47 23.45 9.98
CA GLY A 312 -11.74 23.96 8.63
C GLY A 312 -13.18 23.64 8.17
N ILE A 313 -13.67 22.42 8.43
CA ILE A 313 -15.05 22.01 8.13
C ILE A 313 -16.06 22.81 8.97
N ALA A 314 -15.81 22.97 10.27
CA ALA A 314 -16.71 23.68 11.17
C ALA A 314 -16.85 25.17 10.78
N ILE A 315 -15.75 25.81 10.37
CA ILE A 315 -15.75 27.18 9.86
C ILE A 315 -16.51 27.26 8.53
N TYR A 316 -16.28 26.30 7.62
CA TYR A 316 -16.96 26.26 6.32
C TYR A 316 -18.49 26.11 6.45
N LEU A 317 -18.95 25.30 7.40
CA LEU A 317 -20.38 25.13 7.72
C LEU A 317 -20.99 26.34 8.44
N LYS A 318 -20.21 27.41 8.65
CA LYS A 318 -20.61 28.65 9.34
C LYS A 318 -21.20 28.40 10.73
N ALA A 319 -20.58 27.50 11.49
CA ALA A 319 -21.05 27.08 12.82
C ALA A 319 -21.34 28.25 13.79
N PHE A 320 -20.66 29.39 13.64
CA PHE A 320 -20.76 30.56 14.53
C PHE A 320 -21.63 31.72 14.00
N THR A 321 -22.28 31.58 12.84
CA THR A 321 -23.12 32.66 12.30
C THR A 321 -24.57 32.57 12.81
N SER A 322 -25.24 33.73 12.92
CA SER A 322 -26.67 33.82 13.22
C SER A 322 -27.46 33.60 11.92
N SER A 323 -28.29 32.56 11.87
CA SER A 323 -28.96 32.11 10.64
C SER A 323 -30.45 31.87 10.89
N ALA A 324 -31.27 32.26 9.91
CA ALA A 324 -32.73 32.37 10.02
C ALA A 324 -33.55 31.22 9.37
N THR A 325 -32.92 30.20 8.76
CA THR A 325 -33.63 29.16 7.97
C THR A 325 -33.37 27.74 8.48
N LYS A 326 -34.42 26.88 8.52
CA LYS A 326 -34.37 25.49 9.06
C LYS A 326 -33.27 24.59 8.48
N VAL A 327 -32.97 24.67 7.17
CA VAL A 327 -31.91 23.88 6.52
C VAL A 327 -30.51 24.32 6.97
N GLN A 328 -30.34 25.58 7.37
CA GLN A 328 -29.07 26.09 7.91
C GLN A 328 -28.88 25.73 9.40
N MET A 329 -29.97 25.39 10.11
CA MET A 329 -29.87 24.90 11.49
C MET A 329 -29.32 23.48 11.57
N THR A 330 -29.70 22.57 10.67
CA THR A 330 -29.17 21.19 10.67
C THR A 330 -27.68 21.16 10.31
N SER A 331 -27.24 21.95 9.32
CA SER A 331 -25.81 22.08 8.99
C SER A 331 -24.99 22.68 10.14
N LYS A 332 -25.60 23.55 10.96
CA LYS A 332 -24.95 24.15 12.14
C LYS A 332 -24.75 23.12 13.26
N ILE A 333 -25.75 22.31 13.56
CA ILE A 333 -25.64 21.24 14.58
C ILE A 333 -24.51 20.26 14.19
N ILE A 334 -24.45 19.89 12.92
CA ILE A 334 -23.37 19.04 12.39
C ILE A 334 -22.01 19.74 12.52
N GLY A 335 -21.91 21.02 12.17
CA GLY A 335 -20.67 21.79 12.31
C GLY A 335 -20.19 21.92 13.76
N ILE A 336 -21.10 22.10 14.72
CA ILE A 336 -20.79 22.16 16.15
C ILE A 336 -20.36 20.80 16.69
N LEU A 337 -21.03 19.71 16.29
CA LEU A 337 -20.62 18.35 16.66
C LEU A 337 -19.21 18.02 16.16
N ILE A 338 -18.88 18.38 14.91
CA ILE A 338 -17.54 18.19 14.34
C ILE A 338 -16.49 19.04 15.07
N PHE A 339 -16.85 20.26 15.48
CA PHE A 339 -15.97 21.13 16.27
C PHE A 339 -15.67 20.54 17.66
N ILE A 340 -16.70 20.05 18.36
CA ILE A 340 -16.54 19.37 19.65
C ILE A 340 -15.68 18.10 19.49
N PHE A 341 -15.94 17.30 18.46
CA PHE A 341 -15.14 16.12 18.15
C PHE A 341 -13.66 16.46 17.87
N SER A 342 -13.40 17.57 17.17
CA SER A 342 -12.04 18.07 16.92
C SER A 342 -11.32 18.51 18.18
N ILE A 343 -12.04 19.10 19.15
CA ILE A 343 -11.49 19.46 20.46
C ILE A 343 -11.15 18.19 21.28
N ILE A 344 -12.00 17.17 21.23
CA ILE A 344 -11.74 15.89 21.91
C ILE A 344 -10.47 15.24 21.34
N LEU A 345 -10.32 15.19 20.02
CA LEU A 345 -9.10 14.69 19.37
C LEU A 345 -7.83 15.45 19.78
N LEU A 346 -7.93 16.77 19.99
CA LEU A 346 -6.83 17.58 20.53
C LEU A 346 -6.48 17.22 21.97
N THR A 347 -7.49 16.98 22.82
CA THR A 347 -7.25 16.54 24.20
C THR A 347 -6.62 15.16 24.26
N GLU A 348 -7.00 14.24 23.38
CA GLU A 348 -6.36 12.92 23.24
C GLU A 348 -4.92 13.03 22.71
N ALA A 349 -4.62 13.98 21.81
CA ALA A 349 -3.26 14.21 21.35
C ALA A 349 -2.31 14.67 22.48
N ILE A 350 -2.85 15.39 23.47
CA ILE A 350 -2.12 15.90 24.64
C ILE A 350 -2.04 14.84 25.75
N ASN A 351 -3.12 14.08 25.99
CA ASN A 351 -3.23 13.10 27.07
C ASN A 351 -2.73 11.70 26.68
N GLY A 352 -2.76 11.34 25.39
CA GLY A 352 -2.35 10.03 24.87
C GLY A 352 -0.86 9.74 25.09
N THR A 353 -0.02 10.79 25.17
CA THR A 353 1.39 10.67 25.57
C THR A 353 1.59 10.26 27.02
N VAL A 354 0.63 10.56 27.91
CA VAL A 354 0.73 10.28 29.35
C VAL A 354 0.26 8.86 29.67
N ILE A 355 -0.81 8.40 29.02
CA ILE A 355 -1.40 7.07 29.26
C ILE A 355 -0.57 5.94 28.63
N HIS A 356 0.01 6.13 27.44
CA HIS A 356 0.76 5.06 26.75
C HIS A 356 2.06 4.68 27.48
N ASN A 357 2.68 5.65 28.17
CA ASN A 357 3.93 5.43 28.90
C ASN A 357 3.74 4.76 30.27
N GLN A 358 2.49 4.61 30.72
CA GLN A 358 2.15 4.11 32.06
C GLN A 358 1.49 2.72 32.03
N ILE A 359 0.92 2.31 30.88
CA ILE A 359 0.26 1.00 30.70
C ILE A 359 1.25 -0.08 30.22
N ILE A 360 2.38 0.29 29.59
CA ILE A 360 3.45 -0.65 29.24
C ILE A 360 4.42 -0.71 30.43
N GLY A 361 4.11 -1.53 31.43
CA GLY A 361 4.90 -1.68 32.66
C GLY A 361 6.32 -2.24 32.49
N GLN A 362 6.84 -2.36 31.27
CA GLN A 362 8.19 -2.87 31.00
C GLN A 362 8.89 -2.03 29.92
N LYS A 363 10.09 -1.56 30.25
CA LYS A 363 10.93 -0.77 29.34
C LYS A 363 11.63 -1.71 28.35
N PHE A 364 11.33 -1.57 27.06
CA PHE A 364 12.14 -2.17 26.00
C PHE A 364 13.48 -1.45 25.91
N VAL A 365 14.58 -2.21 25.84
CA VAL A 365 15.91 -1.68 25.55
C VAL A 365 16.07 -1.61 24.04
N SER A 366 16.33 -0.42 23.51
CA SER A 366 16.56 -0.25 22.07
C SER A 366 17.94 -0.75 21.67
N VAL A 367 18.01 -1.54 20.61
CA VAL A 367 19.24 -2.10 20.03
C VAL A 367 19.28 -1.77 18.54
N LYS A 368 20.46 -1.48 17.99
CA LYS A 368 20.59 -1.09 16.57
C LYS A 368 21.49 -2.03 15.78
N THR A 369 22.60 -2.47 16.37
CA THR A 369 23.58 -3.32 15.70
C THR A 369 23.56 -4.76 16.23
N ILE A 370 24.13 -5.69 15.45
CA ILE A 370 24.29 -7.10 15.85
C ILE A 370 25.12 -7.18 17.15
N ALA A 371 26.16 -6.34 17.26
CA ALA A 371 27.00 -6.25 18.45
C ALA A 371 26.21 -5.79 19.68
N ASP A 372 25.30 -4.81 19.54
CA ASP A 372 24.45 -4.36 20.65
C ASP A 372 23.54 -5.49 21.15
N VAL A 373 22.95 -6.26 20.23
CA VAL A 373 22.10 -7.40 20.59
C VAL A 373 22.90 -8.44 21.37
N GLN A 374 24.08 -8.82 20.87
CA GLN A 374 24.94 -9.79 21.54
C GLN A 374 25.43 -9.29 22.90
N GLN A 375 25.77 -8.00 23.03
CA GLN A 375 26.18 -7.40 24.29
C GLN A 375 25.05 -7.41 25.33
N GLN A 376 23.82 -7.07 24.92
CA GLN A 376 22.66 -7.12 25.81
C GLN A 376 22.30 -8.56 26.20
N MET A 377 22.43 -9.51 25.28
CA MET A 377 22.25 -10.93 25.59
C MET A 377 23.30 -11.43 26.59
N ALA A 378 24.57 -11.04 26.45
CA ALA A 378 25.63 -11.42 27.39
C ALA A 378 25.40 -10.86 28.81
N GLN A 379 24.78 -9.68 28.92
CA GLN A 379 24.41 -9.08 30.21
C GLN A 379 23.15 -9.69 30.85
N ALA A 380 22.42 -10.53 30.12
CA ALA A 380 21.12 -11.05 30.56
C ALA A 380 21.21 -12.17 31.61
N ASN A 381 22.40 -12.64 31.99
CA ASN A 381 22.62 -13.68 33.03
C ASN A 381 21.62 -14.86 32.93
N HIS A 382 21.56 -15.53 31.77
CA HIS A 382 20.67 -16.66 31.48
C HIS A 382 19.15 -16.35 31.49
N LYS A 383 18.76 -15.08 31.48
CA LYS A 383 17.36 -14.72 31.23
C LYS A 383 17.04 -14.91 29.74
N PRO A 384 15.88 -15.50 29.40
CA PRO A 384 15.45 -15.59 28.02
C PRO A 384 15.21 -14.19 27.45
N VAL A 385 15.42 -14.02 26.15
CA VAL A 385 15.44 -12.69 25.50
C VAL A 385 14.32 -12.61 24.48
N PHE A 386 13.53 -11.55 24.52
CA PHE A 386 12.50 -11.25 23.53
C PHE A 386 12.99 -10.09 22.66
N LEU A 387 13.34 -10.38 21.41
CA LEU A 387 13.81 -9.39 20.44
C LEU A 387 12.67 -9.04 19.46
N ASP A 388 12.17 -7.81 19.55
CA ASP A 388 11.10 -7.25 18.73
C ASP A 388 11.67 -6.40 17.58
N PHE A 389 11.38 -6.76 16.33
CA PHE A 389 11.70 -5.93 15.16
C PHE A 389 10.52 -5.01 14.84
N TYR A 390 10.71 -3.73 15.13
CA TYR A 390 9.68 -2.70 15.08
C TYR A 390 9.98 -1.65 14.01
N ALA A 391 8.92 -1.08 13.43
CA ALA A 391 9.03 0.12 12.60
C ALA A 391 7.84 1.06 12.79
N LYS A 392 8.09 2.38 12.78
CA LYS A 392 7.04 3.40 12.95
C LYS A 392 6.03 3.45 11.80
N TRP A 393 6.45 3.07 10.59
CA TRP A 393 5.59 3.03 9.40
C TRP A 393 4.74 1.74 9.32
N CYS A 394 5.01 0.77 10.18
CA CYS A 394 4.36 -0.53 10.16
C CYS A 394 3.05 -0.50 10.97
N VAL A 395 1.91 -0.60 10.28
CA VAL A 395 0.57 -0.58 10.88
C VAL A 395 0.37 -1.77 11.83
N ASN A 396 0.81 -2.95 11.40
CA ASN A 396 0.67 -4.18 12.21
C ASN A 396 1.54 -4.14 13.47
N CYS A 397 2.66 -3.41 13.45
CA CYS A 397 3.52 -3.19 14.61
C CYS A 397 2.82 -2.34 15.66
N LYS A 398 2.14 -1.26 15.23
CA LYS A 398 1.31 -0.43 16.11
C LYS A 398 0.14 -1.22 16.69
N TYR A 399 -0.48 -2.09 15.90
CA TYR A 399 -1.54 -2.98 16.37
C TYR A 399 -1.02 -3.95 17.45
N LEU A 400 0.11 -4.62 17.20
CA LEU A 400 0.76 -5.51 18.17
C LEU A 400 1.08 -4.77 19.48
N GLU A 401 1.67 -3.58 19.40
CA GLU A 401 2.04 -2.78 20.57
C GLU A 401 0.82 -2.33 21.38
N SER A 402 -0.24 -1.87 20.71
CA SER A 402 -1.43 -1.32 21.39
C SER A 402 -2.46 -2.36 21.86
N HIS A 403 -2.54 -3.54 21.23
CA HIS A 403 -3.57 -4.55 21.52
C HIS A 403 -3.02 -5.86 22.07
N VAL A 404 -1.77 -6.23 21.74
CA VAL A 404 -1.21 -7.56 22.06
C VAL A 404 -0.19 -7.47 23.20
N LEU A 405 0.77 -6.54 23.12
CA LEU A 405 1.78 -6.34 24.17
C LEU A 405 1.22 -5.66 25.43
N THR A 406 0.10 -4.94 25.31
CA THR A 406 -0.66 -4.36 26.43
C THR A 406 -1.55 -5.38 27.14
N ASN A 407 -1.72 -6.59 26.59
CA ASN A 407 -2.58 -7.60 27.19
C ASN A 407 -1.99 -8.09 28.53
N PRO A 408 -2.75 -8.12 29.64
CA PRO A 408 -2.24 -8.52 30.96
C PRO A 408 -1.63 -9.92 30.99
N ALA A 409 -2.15 -10.87 30.20
CA ALA A 409 -1.62 -12.23 30.14
C ALA A 409 -0.24 -12.28 29.48
N VAL A 410 -0.03 -11.47 28.43
CA VAL A 410 1.26 -11.33 27.75
C VAL A 410 2.26 -10.59 28.64
N GLN A 411 1.84 -9.49 29.28
CA GLN A 411 2.71 -8.73 30.17
C GLN A 411 3.27 -9.59 31.32
N LYS A 412 2.45 -10.46 31.92
CA LYS A 412 2.91 -11.40 32.96
C LYS A 412 4.00 -12.34 32.46
N GLN A 413 3.88 -12.87 31.24
CA GLN A 413 4.91 -13.74 30.67
C GLN A 413 6.18 -12.95 30.32
N LEU A 414 6.03 -11.75 29.74
CA LEU A 414 7.16 -10.90 29.35
C LEU A 414 8.04 -10.47 30.53
N GLN A 415 7.54 -10.46 31.77
CA GLN A 415 8.34 -10.14 32.97
C GLN A 415 9.54 -11.06 33.18
N ARG A 416 9.48 -12.28 32.62
CA ARG A 416 10.57 -13.27 32.68
C ARG A 416 11.67 -13.00 31.65
N PHE A 417 11.41 -12.17 30.65
CA PHE A 417 12.28 -11.96 29.51
C PHE A 417 13.02 -10.63 29.61
N LEU A 418 14.23 -10.58 29.05
CA LEU A 418 14.86 -9.32 28.68
C LEU A 418 14.22 -8.82 27.38
N LEU A 419 13.57 -7.66 27.42
CA LEU A 419 12.89 -7.08 26.26
C LEU A 419 13.83 -6.18 25.46
N LEU A 420 14.20 -6.62 24.26
CA LEU A 420 14.98 -5.87 23.29
C LEU A 420 14.11 -5.44 22.12
N ARG A 421 14.31 -4.22 21.62
CA ARG A 421 13.62 -3.71 20.44
C ARG A 421 14.60 -3.17 19.41
N ALA A 422 14.59 -3.77 18.23
CA ALA A 422 15.29 -3.26 17.05
C ALA A 422 14.37 -2.31 16.27
N ASP A 423 14.64 -1.00 16.32
CA ASP A 423 13.92 0.00 15.53
C ASP A 423 14.52 0.08 14.12
N ILE A 424 13.88 -0.58 13.15
CA ILE A 424 14.29 -0.63 11.74
C ILE A 424 13.55 0.41 10.88
N THR A 425 13.06 1.50 11.49
CA THR A 425 12.32 2.56 10.79
C THR A 425 13.13 3.21 9.68
N ALA A 426 14.43 3.43 9.90
CA ALA A 426 15.32 4.08 8.92
C ALA A 426 15.65 3.17 7.73
N ASN A 427 15.74 1.85 7.99
CA ASN A 427 16.18 0.83 7.04
C ASN A 427 17.57 1.17 6.48
N ASP A 428 18.50 1.44 7.39
CA ASP A 428 19.90 1.73 7.12
C ASP A 428 20.70 0.44 6.84
N PRO A 429 21.97 0.52 6.39
CA PRO A 429 22.79 -0.67 6.14
C PRO A 429 22.91 -1.60 7.37
N GLU A 430 22.97 -1.01 8.57
CA GLU A 430 23.00 -1.71 9.86
C GLU A 430 21.71 -2.49 10.09
N ASP A 431 20.55 -1.87 9.89
CA ASP A 431 19.23 -2.50 10.03
C ASP A 431 19.10 -3.70 9.08
N ARG A 432 19.55 -3.53 7.82
CA ARG A 432 19.52 -4.61 6.83
C ARG A 432 20.48 -5.75 7.18
N ALA A 433 21.63 -5.46 7.76
CA ALA A 433 22.56 -6.47 8.22
C ALA A 433 21.95 -7.27 9.38
N LEU A 434 21.37 -6.58 10.37
CA LEU A 434 20.68 -7.20 11.50
C LEU A 434 19.50 -8.07 11.04
N MET A 435 18.66 -7.56 10.13
CA MET A 435 17.54 -8.33 9.57
C MET A 435 18.01 -9.58 8.81
N ARG A 436 19.10 -9.49 8.04
CA ARG A 436 19.64 -10.65 7.31
C ARG A 436 20.19 -11.71 8.25
N GLU A 437 20.94 -11.30 9.28
CA GLU A 437 21.53 -12.19 10.29
C GLU A 437 20.44 -13.05 10.94
N TYR A 438 19.33 -12.41 11.29
CA TYR A 438 18.21 -13.05 11.98
C TYR A 438 17.09 -13.55 11.03
N GLY A 439 17.29 -13.49 9.71
CA GLY A 439 16.33 -13.97 8.71
C GLY A 439 14.98 -13.21 8.67
N VAL A 440 14.95 -11.96 9.14
CA VAL A 440 13.75 -11.13 9.20
C VAL A 440 13.49 -10.44 7.87
N VAL A 441 12.35 -10.74 7.24
CA VAL A 441 11.96 -10.14 5.95
C VAL A 441 11.20 -8.83 6.12
N ALA A 442 10.34 -8.73 7.13
CA ALA A 442 9.53 -7.54 7.40
C ALA A 442 9.08 -7.47 8.87
N PRO A 443 8.84 -6.27 9.42
CA PRO A 443 8.19 -6.12 10.71
C PRO A 443 6.64 -6.25 10.58
N PRO A 444 5.91 -6.62 11.64
CA PRO A 444 6.43 -7.04 12.94
C PRO A 444 6.93 -8.48 12.86
N THR A 445 8.14 -8.69 13.35
CA THR A 445 8.71 -10.02 13.58
C THR A 445 9.37 -9.98 14.94
N PHE A 446 9.18 -11.02 15.73
CA PHE A 446 9.91 -11.14 16.99
C PHE A 446 10.57 -12.51 17.06
N ILE A 447 11.70 -12.54 17.76
CA ILE A 447 12.52 -13.72 17.99
C ILE A 447 12.66 -13.87 19.48
N VAL A 448 12.38 -15.09 19.97
CA VAL A 448 12.55 -15.42 21.37
C VAL A 448 13.75 -16.33 21.49
N PHE A 449 14.70 -15.92 22.32
CA PHE A 449 15.86 -16.71 22.69
C PHE A 449 15.58 -17.36 24.04
N ASN A 450 15.93 -18.64 24.18
CA ASN A 450 15.85 -19.34 25.46
C ASN A 450 16.95 -18.86 26.42
N SER A 451 16.98 -19.41 27.64
CA SER A 451 18.03 -19.16 28.65
C SER A 451 19.46 -19.48 28.20
N GLN A 452 19.63 -20.25 27.12
CA GLN A 452 20.92 -20.55 26.48
C GLN A 452 21.25 -19.62 25.30
N HIS A 453 20.46 -18.55 25.10
CA HIS A 453 20.58 -17.61 23.98
C HIS A 453 20.49 -18.24 22.58
N VAL A 454 19.86 -19.42 22.48
CA VAL A 454 19.54 -20.07 21.21
C VAL A 454 18.15 -19.62 20.78
N ALA A 455 18.04 -19.15 19.53
CA ALA A 455 16.77 -18.73 18.95
C ALA A 455 15.80 -19.93 18.92
N SER A 456 14.62 -19.79 19.54
CA SER A 456 13.61 -20.84 19.53
C SER A 456 12.75 -20.73 18.26
N PRO A 457 12.88 -21.65 17.28
CA PRO A 457 12.13 -21.59 16.03
C PRO A 457 10.61 -21.71 16.23
N MET A 458 10.17 -22.30 17.36
CA MET A 458 8.76 -22.42 17.72
C MET A 458 8.17 -21.11 18.27
N ALA A 459 8.99 -20.26 18.88
CA ALA A 459 8.57 -19.02 19.52
C ALA A 459 8.71 -17.78 18.61
N SER A 460 9.54 -17.84 17.57
CA SER A 460 9.56 -16.81 16.52
C SER A 460 8.23 -16.79 15.74
N SER A 461 7.77 -15.60 15.35
CA SER A 461 6.64 -15.47 14.43
C SER A 461 6.73 -14.20 13.60
N VAL A 462 6.22 -14.29 12.37
CA VAL A 462 6.17 -13.21 11.40
C VAL A 462 4.71 -12.82 11.19
N GLY A 463 4.39 -11.54 11.34
CA GLY A 463 3.06 -11.01 11.07
C GLY A 463 2.17 -10.85 12.31
N GLU A 464 0.87 -10.75 12.05
CA GLU A 464 -0.13 -10.37 13.06
C GLU A 464 -0.46 -11.57 13.96
N LEU A 465 -0.07 -11.48 15.24
CA LEU A 465 -0.32 -12.52 16.23
C LEU A 465 -1.35 -12.08 17.26
N SER A 466 -2.26 -12.99 17.63
CA SER A 466 -3.18 -12.73 18.73
C SER A 466 -2.48 -12.87 20.09
N ALA A 467 -2.99 -12.17 21.11
CA ALA A 467 -2.46 -12.24 22.47
C ALA A 467 -2.44 -13.67 23.04
N LYS A 468 -3.44 -14.51 22.72
CA LYS A 468 -3.47 -15.92 23.15
C LYS A 468 -2.32 -16.73 22.55
N GLN A 469 -2.07 -16.57 21.24
CA GLN A 469 -0.99 -17.27 20.55
C GLN A 469 0.38 -16.84 21.06
N LEU A 470 0.57 -15.54 21.30
CA LEU A 470 1.82 -15.02 21.87
C LEU A 470 2.06 -15.56 23.28
N THR A 471 1.03 -15.58 24.13
CA THR A 471 1.14 -16.09 25.50
C THR A 471 1.53 -17.58 25.51
N GLN A 472 0.94 -18.40 24.62
CA GLN A 472 1.29 -19.82 24.49
C GLN A 472 2.74 -20.02 24.00
N LYS A 473 3.18 -19.24 23.01
CA LYS A 473 4.57 -19.29 22.52
C LYS A 473 5.57 -18.90 23.60
N LEU A 474 5.31 -17.81 24.33
CA LEU A 474 6.17 -17.37 25.43
C LEU A 474 6.23 -18.39 26.58
N ALA A 475 5.11 -19.06 26.87
CA ALA A 475 5.06 -20.11 27.89
C ALA A 475 5.85 -21.38 27.51
N SER A 476 6.08 -21.62 26.22
CA SER A 476 6.84 -22.78 25.72
C SER A 476 8.37 -22.58 25.71
N VAL A 477 8.85 -21.42 26.15
CA VAL A 477 10.28 -21.10 26.21
C VAL A 477 10.73 -21.12 27.67
N ASP A 478 11.66 -22.02 27.97
CA ASP A 478 12.25 -22.22 29.31
C ASP A 478 13.49 -21.34 29.58
#